data_AF-A0A1C3TIA0-F1
#
_entry.id   AF-A0A1C3TIA0-F1
#
_cell.length_a   1.000
_cell.length_b   1.000
_cell.length_c   1.000
_cell.angle_alpha   90.00
_cell.angle_beta   90.00
_cell.angle_gamma   90.00
#
_symmetry.space_group_name_H-M   'P 1'
#
loop_
_entity.id
_entity.type
_entity.pdbx_description
1 polymer ?
#
loop_
_entity_poly.entity_id
_entity_poly.type
_entity_poly.pdbx_seq_one_letter_code
_entity_poly.pdbx_strand_id
1 'polypeptide(L)'
;MNGLDKRDIEVLGYYAEQGNRELYWNYLANKQRNDGYGLLALGVVRNDNAPGATANAFADSQARRDGVAMSERQWNEFGIDLMKSDFESRRSYFDNGQPAQALNLPVKDVEAVHDATFQTHHINPNGWTPRELLDAARRHGGEPEAEKVWSMMLDNSALGLDRAGSTLNDVRKYDDTQLDVVSYTARMTAARLLAHEARPITDPERIGAERFYYERDARTGQWTNWVDSGEQTIAQPVRDPQQLRELDDTRALRLERQQLREQFHPDDPYRHQPILRSPQTLAEADPARLANAELLAARASDPTLPDHPRHALHQQCVAGTQALDRQLGRSPDAASACMAASLTDLAARSGLERVDRVLLSEGGRNAQAGERVFVVQGDPKDPDHRWAQMPTDEAVHTPVAQSFERLAEFDQQQALAQTQQAAMQQEVQQQQAQRQGAVAIRI
;
A
#
# COMPACT_ATOMS: atom_id res chain seq x y z
N MET A 1 34.29 21.36 -4.35
CA MET A 1 34.89 20.02 -4.15
C MET A 1 33.97 18.99 -4.79
N ASN A 2 34.51 17.88 -5.30
CA ASN A 2 33.68 16.78 -5.83
C ASN A 2 33.35 15.84 -4.66
N GLY A 3 32.16 15.97 -4.08
CA GLY A 3 31.70 15.11 -2.99
C GLY A 3 31.63 15.77 -1.61
N LEU A 4 31.53 14.95 -0.56
CA LEU A 4 31.48 15.38 0.83
C LEU A 4 32.87 15.76 1.36
N ASP A 5 32.94 16.84 2.14
CA ASP A 5 34.12 17.20 2.93
C ASP A 5 33.94 16.85 4.42
N LYS A 6 34.97 17.14 5.23
CA LYS A 6 34.94 16.82 6.67
C LYS A 6 33.78 17.52 7.40
N ARG A 7 33.50 18.78 7.06
CA ARG A 7 32.40 19.55 7.66
C ARG A 7 31.06 18.92 7.29
N ASP A 8 30.92 18.44 6.05
CA ASP A 8 29.71 17.73 5.62
C ASP A 8 29.46 16.48 6.47
N ILE A 9 30.50 15.68 6.73
CA ILE A 9 30.40 14.48 7.57
C ILE A 9 30.05 14.83 9.03
N GLU A 10 30.62 15.91 9.57
CA GLU A 10 30.29 16.40 10.92
C GLU A 10 28.82 16.84 11.03
N VAL A 11 28.30 17.59 10.05
CA VAL A 11 26.89 18.03 10.02
C VAL A 11 25.93 16.85 9.85
N LEU A 12 26.21 15.95 8.90
CA LEU A 12 25.39 14.76 8.67
C LEU A 12 25.39 13.82 9.89
N GLY A 13 26.54 13.67 10.54
CA GLY A 13 26.68 12.87 11.77
C GLY A 13 25.85 13.45 12.91
N TYR A 14 25.89 14.78 13.10
CA TYR A 14 25.04 15.44 14.08
C TYR A 14 23.55 15.14 13.85
N TYR A 15 23.05 15.30 12.62
CA TYR A 15 21.65 15.00 12.32
C TYR A 15 21.31 13.51 12.50
N ALA A 16 22.24 12.61 12.16
CA ALA A 16 22.07 11.18 12.37
C ALA A 16 21.97 10.82 13.88
N GLU A 17 22.82 11.42 14.71
CA GLU A 17 22.82 11.26 16.17
C GLU A 17 21.52 11.77 16.80
N GLN A 18 21.02 12.92 16.36
CA GLN A 18 19.76 13.49 16.85
C GLN A 18 18.49 12.80 16.30
N GLY A 19 18.63 11.84 15.38
CA GLY A 19 17.47 11.24 14.69
C GLY A 19 16.75 12.22 13.77
N ASN A 20 17.41 13.29 13.33
CA ASN A 20 16.82 14.37 12.55
C ASN A 20 16.85 14.08 11.04
N ARG A 21 15.94 13.19 10.62
CA ARG A 21 15.82 12.76 9.22
C ARG A 21 15.59 13.92 8.26
N GLU A 22 14.74 14.87 8.64
CA GLU A 22 14.37 15.96 7.73
C GLU A 22 15.57 16.85 7.40
N LEU A 23 16.36 17.25 8.39
CA LEU A 23 17.54 18.06 8.15
C LEU A 23 18.69 17.26 7.51
N TYR A 24 18.82 15.97 7.84
CA TYR A 24 19.79 15.08 7.20
C TYR A 24 19.59 15.01 5.68
N TRP A 25 18.39 14.65 5.23
CA TRP A 25 18.09 14.52 3.81
C TRP A 25 18.04 15.87 3.10
N ASN A 26 17.57 16.93 3.78
CA ASN A 26 17.63 18.30 3.26
C ASN A 26 19.08 18.75 3.03
N TYR A 27 20.02 18.41 3.91
CA TYR A 27 21.43 18.73 3.74
C TYR A 27 21.97 18.09 2.45
N LEU A 28 21.78 16.79 2.28
CA LEU A 28 22.20 16.06 1.08
C LEU A 28 21.56 16.61 -0.20
N ALA A 29 20.26 16.90 -0.16
CA ALA A 29 19.52 17.44 -1.30
C ALA A 29 20.02 18.82 -1.77
N ASN A 30 20.58 19.64 -0.86
CA ASN A 30 21.17 20.94 -1.21
C ASN A 30 22.62 20.87 -1.70
N LYS A 31 23.30 19.72 -1.58
CA LYS A 31 24.70 19.57 -2.02
C LYS A 31 24.78 19.67 -3.54
N GLN A 32 25.73 20.45 -4.05
CA GLN A 32 26.00 20.47 -5.49
C GLN A 32 26.48 19.10 -5.96
N ARG A 33 26.02 18.68 -7.15
CA ARG A 33 26.32 17.36 -7.76
C ARG A 33 25.77 16.16 -6.98
N ASN A 34 24.77 16.37 -6.11
CA ASN A 34 23.98 15.26 -5.61
C ASN A 34 23.23 14.58 -6.77
N ASP A 35 22.97 13.29 -6.63
CA ASP A 35 22.29 12.44 -7.61
C ASP A 35 20.74 12.54 -7.56
N GLY A 36 20.18 13.28 -6.61
CA GLY A 36 18.74 13.41 -6.38
C GLY A 36 18.19 12.48 -5.30
N TYR A 37 18.97 11.52 -4.78
CA TYR A 37 18.51 10.57 -3.77
C TYR A 37 18.06 11.26 -2.48
N GLY A 38 18.83 12.23 -1.98
CA GLY A 38 18.47 12.97 -0.77
C GLY A 38 17.14 13.74 -0.90
N LEU A 39 16.83 14.25 -2.10
CA LEU A 39 15.58 14.96 -2.36
C LEU A 39 14.39 13.99 -2.41
N LEU A 40 14.57 12.80 -2.98
CA LEU A 40 13.55 11.74 -2.96
C LEU A 40 13.27 11.25 -1.54
N ALA A 41 14.33 10.97 -0.76
CA ALA A 41 14.20 10.55 0.64
C ALA A 41 13.52 11.62 1.52
N LEU A 42 13.80 12.91 1.27
CA LEU A 42 13.12 14.01 1.95
C LEU A 42 11.61 14.01 1.71
N GLY A 43 11.17 13.70 0.49
CA GLY A 43 9.75 13.53 0.15
C GLY A 43 9.08 12.37 0.89
N VAL A 44 9.80 11.25 1.06
CA VAL A 44 9.34 10.11 1.88
C VAL A 44 9.17 10.52 3.34
N VAL A 45 10.16 11.23 3.90
CA VAL A 45 10.12 11.70 5.30
C VAL A 45 8.92 12.60 5.54
N ARG A 46 8.63 13.52 4.62
CA ARG A 46 7.58 14.53 4.80
C ARG A 46 6.20 14.07 4.30
N ASN A 47 6.15 12.99 3.53
CA ASN A 47 4.96 12.50 2.85
C ASN A 47 4.25 13.60 2.03
N ASP A 48 5.02 14.57 1.51
CA ASP A 48 4.51 15.82 0.96
C ASP A 48 4.61 15.93 -0.56
N ASN A 49 5.11 14.86 -1.20
CA ASN A 49 5.03 14.67 -2.64
C ASN A 49 4.57 13.26 -2.96
N ALA A 50 4.12 13.08 -4.18
CA ALA A 50 3.46 11.86 -4.54
C ALA A 50 4.43 10.66 -4.67
N PRO A 51 5.70 10.79 -5.15
CA PRO A 51 6.66 9.69 -5.09
C PRO A 51 6.99 9.23 -3.66
N GLY A 52 7.14 10.18 -2.73
CA GLY A 52 7.41 9.88 -1.33
C GLY A 52 6.23 9.18 -0.66
N ALA A 53 5.02 9.67 -0.90
CA ALA A 53 3.79 9.04 -0.42
C ALA A 53 3.56 7.66 -1.04
N THR A 54 3.87 7.47 -2.33
CA THR A 54 3.84 6.13 -2.96
C THR A 54 4.79 5.17 -2.24
N ALA A 55 6.02 5.60 -1.93
CA ALA A 55 6.98 4.75 -1.26
C ALA A 55 6.52 4.35 0.16
N ASN A 56 5.98 5.29 0.93
CA ASN A 56 5.40 5.01 2.25
C ASN A 56 4.23 4.02 2.15
N ALA A 57 3.28 4.25 1.22
CA ALA A 57 2.15 3.36 1.02
C ALA A 57 2.57 1.96 0.53
N PHE A 58 3.61 1.87 -0.30
CA PHE A 58 4.15 0.62 -0.81
C PHE A 58 4.81 -0.19 0.32
N ALA A 59 5.64 0.47 1.14
CA ALA A 59 6.27 -0.13 2.30
C ALA A 59 5.24 -0.57 3.36
N ASP A 60 4.22 0.25 3.65
CA ASP A 60 3.13 -0.10 4.57
C ASP A 60 2.30 -1.28 4.05
N SER A 61 1.99 -1.29 2.76
CA SER A 61 1.31 -2.43 2.13
C SER A 61 2.12 -3.71 2.20
N GLN A 62 3.44 -3.62 2.04
CA GLN A 62 4.32 -4.78 2.19
C GLN A 62 4.39 -5.24 3.64
N ALA A 63 4.60 -4.33 4.60
CA ALA A 63 4.60 -4.65 6.02
C ALA A 63 3.33 -5.40 6.43
N ARG A 64 2.15 -4.93 5.98
CA ARG A 64 0.86 -5.59 6.24
C ARG A 64 0.79 -7.00 5.65
N ARG A 65 1.32 -7.22 4.43
CA ARG A 65 1.42 -8.56 3.83
C ARG A 65 2.32 -9.49 4.66
N ASP A 66 3.35 -8.94 5.28
CA ASP A 66 4.26 -9.67 6.16
C ASP A 66 3.71 -9.82 7.59
N GLY A 67 2.47 -9.37 7.85
CA GLY A 67 1.82 -9.45 9.16
C GLY A 67 2.27 -8.37 10.15
N VAL A 68 2.96 -7.34 9.68
CA VAL A 68 3.47 -6.22 10.47
C VAL A 68 2.58 -5.00 10.27
N ALA A 69 2.04 -4.45 11.35
CA ALA A 69 1.32 -3.17 11.34
C ALA A 69 2.07 -2.16 12.21
N MET A 70 2.55 -1.08 11.60
CA MET A 70 3.35 -0.06 12.28
C MET A 70 2.57 1.25 12.40
N SER A 71 2.66 1.87 13.58
CA SER A 71 2.25 3.25 13.83
C SER A 71 3.17 4.24 13.11
N GLU A 72 2.75 5.51 13.00
CA GLU A 72 3.62 6.57 12.45
C GLU A 72 4.93 6.70 13.23
N ARG A 73 4.90 6.46 14.56
CA ARG A 73 6.10 6.47 15.41
C ARG A 73 7.05 5.34 15.07
N GLN A 74 6.55 4.12 14.91
CA GLN A 74 7.36 2.98 14.50
C GLN A 74 7.95 3.19 13.09
N TRP A 75 7.17 3.73 12.15
CA TRP A 75 7.70 4.12 10.82
C TRP A 75 8.75 5.23 10.90
N ASN A 76 8.62 6.16 11.86
CA ASN A 76 9.64 7.16 12.11
C ASN A 76 10.94 6.54 12.68
N GLU A 77 10.83 5.59 13.60
CA GLU A 77 11.96 4.83 14.15
C GLU A 77 12.67 4.02 13.06
N PHE A 78 11.93 3.30 12.23
CA PHE A 78 12.43 2.64 11.01
C PHE A 78 13.26 3.60 10.16
N GLY A 79 12.72 4.80 9.89
CA GLY A 79 13.42 5.80 9.10
C GLY A 79 14.69 6.36 9.78
N ILE A 80 14.74 6.36 11.12
CA ILE A 80 15.93 6.81 11.87
C ILE A 80 17.03 5.76 11.75
N ASP A 81 16.68 4.48 11.89
CA ASP A 81 17.62 3.37 11.73
C ASP A 81 18.21 3.36 10.31
N LEU A 82 17.36 3.51 9.29
CA LEU A 82 17.77 3.61 7.90
C LEU A 82 18.75 4.77 7.68
N MET A 83 18.41 5.97 8.15
CA MET A 83 19.26 7.16 8.01
C MET A 83 20.62 6.98 8.71
N LYS A 84 20.64 6.36 9.90
CA LYS A 84 21.89 6.09 10.61
C LYS A 84 22.79 5.14 9.83
N SER A 85 22.23 4.07 9.29
CA SER A 85 22.99 3.12 8.47
C SER A 85 23.43 3.72 7.11
N ASP A 86 22.60 4.57 6.49
CA ASP A 86 23.00 5.38 5.31
C ASP A 86 24.19 6.28 5.66
N PHE A 87 24.16 6.99 6.79
CA PHE A 87 25.28 7.81 7.24
C PHE A 87 26.56 7.00 7.47
N GLU A 88 26.47 5.81 8.07
CA GLU A 88 27.63 4.94 8.26
C GLU A 88 28.27 4.52 6.94
N SER A 89 27.46 4.18 5.93
CA SER A 89 27.94 3.91 4.57
C SER A 89 28.65 5.11 3.96
N ARG A 90 28.09 6.32 4.08
CA ARG A 90 28.73 7.55 3.60
C ARG A 90 30.04 7.85 4.31
N ARG A 91 30.08 7.68 5.64
CA ARG A 91 31.28 7.89 6.45
C ARG A 91 32.38 6.91 6.04
N SER A 92 32.03 5.65 5.81
CA SER A 92 32.97 4.64 5.31
C SER A 92 33.59 5.05 3.97
N TYR A 93 32.80 5.51 3.01
CA TYR A 93 33.33 6.02 1.74
C TYR A 93 34.24 7.24 1.92
N PHE A 94 33.86 8.17 2.80
CA PHE A 94 34.67 9.35 3.09
C PHE A 94 36.01 8.98 3.72
N ASP A 95 36.01 8.13 4.75
CA ASP A 95 37.20 7.67 5.47
C ASP A 95 38.18 6.90 4.54
N ASN A 96 37.65 6.25 3.50
CA ASN A 96 38.43 5.58 2.45
C ASN A 96 38.89 6.51 1.31
N GLY A 97 38.73 7.83 1.45
CA GLY A 97 39.17 8.81 0.45
C GLY A 97 38.30 8.87 -0.80
N GLN A 98 37.03 8.47 -0.70
CA GLN A 98 36.06 8.44 -1.80
C GLN A 98 34.89 9.43 -1.55
N PRO A 99 35.15 10.74 -1.48
CA PRO A 99 34.15 11.74 -1.08
C PRO A 99 33.00 11.87 -2.09
N ALA A 100 33.24 11.57 -3.37
CA ALA A 100 32.19 11.61 -4.40
C ALA A 100 31.16 10.49 -4.18
N GLN A 101 31.62 9.27 -3.87
CA GLN A 101 30.76 8.14 -3.51
C GLN A 101 30.11 8.35 -2.14
N ALA A 102 30.78 9.02 -1.20
CA ALA A 102 30.14 9.41 0.06
C ALA A 102 28.93 10.35 -0.16
N LEU A 103 28.99 11.21 -1.18
CA LEU A 103 27.85 12.06 -1.56
C LEU A 103 26.77 11.28 -2.32
N ASN A 104 27.16 10.44 -3.27
CA ASN A 104 26.27 9.65 -4.11
C ASN A 104 26.62 8.17 -3.95
N LEU A 105 25.96 7.51 -2.98
CA LEU A 105 26.22 6.11 -2.67
C LEU A 105 25.89 5.23 -3.89
N PRO A 106 26.71 4.21 -4.19
CA PRO A 106 26.34 3.20 -5.18
C PRO A 106 25.03 2.51 -4.80
N VAL A 107 24.23 2.14 -5.79
CA VAL A 107 22.88 1.60 -5.54
C VAL A 107 22.91 0.32 -4.71
N LYS A 108 23.91 -0.54 -4.90
CA LYS A 108 24.10 -1.74 -4.06
C LYS A 108 24.23 -1.44 -2.56
N ASP A 109 24.83 -0.30 -2.20
CA ASP A 109 25.07 0.06 -0.80
C ASP A 109 23.81 0.70 -0.21
N VAL A 110 23.09 1.49 -1.02
CA VAL A 110 21.74 1.96 -0.68
C VAL A 110 20.79 0.77 -0.47
N GLU A 111 20.80 -0.20 -1.38
CA GLU A 111 20.00 -1.43 -1.30
C GLU A 111 20.34 -2.24 -0.05
N ALA A 112 21.62 -2.45 0.24
CA ALA A 112 22.04 -3.17 1.45
C ALA A 112 21.55 -2.51 2.74
N VAL A 113 21.58 -1.17 2.82
CA VAL A 113 21.04 -0.40 3.95
C VAL A 113 19.53 -0.62 4.09
N HIS A 114 18.78 -0.56 2.98
CA HIS A 114 17.33 -0.79 3.01
C HIS A 114 17.02 -2.23 3.41
N ASP A 115 17.65 -3.23 2.78
CA ASP A 115 17.45 -4.65 3.06
C ASP A 115 17.66 -4.96 4.54
N ALA A 116 18.76 -4.48 5.12
CA ALA A 116 19.07 -4.68 6.53
C ALA A 116 18.02 -4.00 7.45
N THR A 117 17.55 -2.81 7.09
CA THR A 117 16.54 -2.09 7.87
C THR A 117 15.20 -2.81 7.80
N PHE A 118 14.71 -3.18 6.61
CA PHE A 118 13.48 -3.94 6.43
C PHE A 118 13.52 -5.26 7.22
N GLN A 119 14.62 -6.02 7.13
CA GLN A 119 14.79 -7.27 7.86
C GLN A 119 14.78 -7.08 9.39
N THR A 120 15.44 -6.03 9.89
CA THR A 120 15.46 -5.70 11.33
C THR A 120 14.05 -5.45 11.87
N HIS A 121 13.19 -4.86 11.05
CA HIS A 121 11.79 -4.57 11.38
C HIS A 121 10.82 -5.69 10.97
N HIS A 122 11.34 -6.88 10.63
CA HIS A 122 10.56 -8.07 10.23
C HIS A 122 9.67 -7.86 9.00
N ILE A 123 10.08 -6.98 8.09
CA ILE A 123 9.40 -6.72 6.83
C ILE A 123 10.28 -7.26 5.70
N ASN A 124 9.66 -7.81 4.67
CA ASN A 124 10.35 -8.27 3.48
C ASN A 124 11.07 -7.09 2.80
N PRO A 125 12.36 -7.20 2.45
CA PRO A 125 13.10 -6.17 1.71
C PRO A 125 12.43 -5.67 0.42
N ASN A 126 11.55 -6.49 -0.17
CA ASN A 126 10.69 -6.08 -1.29
C ASN A 126 9.69 -4.98 -0.92
N GLY A 127 9.66 -4.51 0.33
CA GLY A 127 8.97 -3.30 0.76
C GLY A 127 9.68 -2.02 0.34
N TRP A 128 10.96 -2.10 -0.02
CA TRP A 128 11.66 -0.99 -0.68
C TRP A 128 11.23 -0.92 -2.15
N THR A 129 10.57 0.17 -2.51
CA THR A 129 9.94 0.41 -3.83
C THR A 129 10.75 -0.07 -5.04
N PRO A 130 12.06 0.23 -5.21
CA PRO A 130 12.82 -0.18 -6.39
C PRO A 130 13.42 -1.60 -6.30
N ARG A 131 13.33 -2.28 -5.15
CA ARG A 131 14.14 -3.46 -4.80
C ARG A 131 14.15 -4.53 -5.87
N GLU A 132 12.97 -5.02 -6.25
CA GLU A 132 12.80 -6.13 -7.19
C GLU A 132 13.23 -5.74 -8.61
N LEU A 133 13.00 -4.47 -8.98
CA LEU A 133 13.41 -3.94 -10.28
C LEU A 133 14.94 -3.82 -10.39
N LEU A 134 15.59 -3.31 -9.34
CA LEU A 134 17.06 -3.21 -9.29
C LEU A 134 17.71 -4.59 -9.32
N ASP A 135 17.11 -5.55 -8.62
CA ASP A 135 17.54 -6.94 -8.64
C ASP A 135 17.43 -7.58 -10.02
N ALA A 136 16.31 -7.37 -10.71
CA ALA A 136 16.12 -7.84 -12.07
C ALA A 136 17.11 -7.17 -13.04
N ALA A 137 17.28 -5.85 -12.94
CA ALA A 137 18.28 -5.13 -13.74
C ALA A 137 19.69 -5.68 -13.52
N ARG A 138 20.06 -5.98 -12.27
CA ARG A 138 21.34 -6.58 -11.90
C ARG A 138 21.52 -7.99 -12.48
N ARG A 139 20.46 -8.82 -12.49
CA ARG A 139 20.50 -10.14 -13.13
C ARG A 139 20.67 -10.05 -14.65
N HIS A 140 20.06 -9.04 -15.29
CA HIS A 140 20.11 -8.87 -16.75
C HIS A 140 21.42 -8.26 -17.26
N GLY A 141 22.01 -7.31 -16.53
CA GLY A 141 23.15 -6.53 -17.02
C GLY A 141 24.25 -6.26 -15.99
N GLY A 142 24.20 -6.91 -14.83
CA GLY A 142 25.13 -6.70 -13.72
C GLY A 142 24.91 -5.36 -13.01
N GLU A 143 25.82 -5.03 -12.11
CA GLU A 143 25.77 -3.77 -11.34
C GLU A 143 25.65 -2.51 -12.21
N PRO A 144 26.33 -2.39 -13.37
CA PRO A 144 26.18 -1.20 -14.22
C PRO A 144 24.75 -0.98 -14.74
N GLU A 145 23.98 -2.04 -14.99
CA GLU A 145 22.58 -1.90 -15.43
C GLU A 145 21.67 -1.52 -14.27
N ALA A 146 21.91 -2.03 -13.06
CA ALA A 146 21.20 -1.60 -11.85
C ALA A 146 21.46 -0.11 -11.54
N GLU A 147 22.72 0.34 -11.63
CA GLU A 147 23.10 1.76 -11.45
C GLU A 147 22.43 2.67 -12.49
N LYS A 148 22.33 2.20 -13.73
CA LYS A 148 21.63 2.92 -14.81
C LYS A 148 20.14 3.07 -14.49
N VAL A 149 19.47 1.99 -14.08
CA VAL A 149 18.05 2.03 -13.69
C VAL A 149 17.85 2.97 -12.50
N TRP A 150 18.70 2.85 -11.48
CA TRP A 150 18.68 3.71 -10.30
C TRP A 150 18.81 5.19 -10.67
N SER A 151 19.82 5.53 -11.48
CA SER A 151 20.03 6.91 -11.95
C SER A 151 18.83 7.45 -12.72
N MET A 152 18.18 6.62 -13.56
CA MET A 152 16.95 7.00 -14.26
C MET A 152 15.77 7.24 -13.31
N MET A 153 15.70 6.52 -12.18
CA MET A 153 14.67 6.72 -11.16
C MET A 153 14.88 8.02 -10.39
N LEU A 154 16.14 8.37 -10.10
CA LEU A 154 16.53 9.59 -9.40
C LEU A 154 16.37 10.87 -10.26
N ASP A 155 16.53 10.77 -11.58
CA ASP A 155 16.36 11.90 -12.49
C ASP A 155 14.88 12.31 -12.63
N ASN A 156 14.51 13.34 -11.86
CA ASN A 156 13.18 13.95 -11.85
C ASN A 156 12.94 14.89 -13.05
N SER A 157 13.96 15.20 -13.86
CA SER A 157 13.89 16.22 -14.91
C SER A 157 13.56 15.69 -16.30
N ALA A 158 13.89 14.42 -16.60
CA ALA A 158 13.90 13.93 -17.97
C ALA A 158 12.59 13.29 -18.47
N LEU A 159 11.65 12.88 -17.60
CA LEU A 159 10.59 11.93 -18.01
C LEU A 159 9.23 12.11 -17.29
N GLY A 160 8.91 13.31 -16.82
CA GLY A 160 7.64 13.63 -16.12
C GLY A 160 6.36 13.47 -16.95
N LEU A 161 6.48 13.17 -18.25
CA LEU A 161 5.39 13.04 -19.21
C LEU A 161 5.11 11.61 -19.68
N ASP A 162 5.83 10.57 -19.26
CA ASP A 162 5.67 9.24 -19.88
C ASP A 162 5.52 8.04 -18.91
N ARG A 163 5.85 8.17 -17.61
CA ARG A 163 5.99 7.00 -16.72
C ARG A 163 4.75 6.07 -16.62
N ALA A 164 3.50 6.51 -16.56
CA ALA A 164 2.40 5.55 -16.38
C ALA A 164 2.17 4.61 -17.61
N GLY A 165 2.46 5.08 -18.83
CA GLY A 165 2.34 4.30 -20.06
C GLY A 165 3.67 3.73 -20.57
N SER A 166 4.79 4.39 -20.26
CA SER A 166 6.15 3.98 -20.66
C SER A 166 6.85 3.09 -19.63
N THR A 167 6.62 3.27 -18.32
CA THR A 167 7.31 2.48 -17.28
C THR A 167 7.00 0.99 -17.42
N LEU A 168 5.81 0.60 -17.86
CA LEU A 168 5.51 -0.81 -18.13
C LEU A 168 6.41 -1.37 -19.25
N ASN A 169 6.64 -0.62 -20.33
CA ASN A 169 7.53 -1.06 -21.41
C ASN A 169 9.01 -1.00 -21.01
N ASP A 170 9.41 0.01 -20.24
CA ASP A 170 10.77 0.19 -19.75
C ASP A 170 11.17 -0.87 -18.71
N VAL A 171 10.18 -1.41 -17.96
CA VAL A 171 10.39 -2.45 -16.95
C VAL A 171 10.20 -3.85 -17.53
N ARG A 172 9.33 -4.04 -18.54
CA ARG A 172 9.09 -5.34 -19.22
C ARG A 172 10.36 -6.01 -19.76
N LYS A 173 11.40 -5.25 -20.11
CA LYS A 173 12.68 -5.84 -20.55
C LYS A 173 13.42 -6.60 -19.44
N TYR A 174 13.03 -6.39 -18.18
CA TYR A 174 13.55 -7.08 -17.00
C TYR A 174 12.56 -8.14 -16.47
N ASP A 175 11.50 -8.45 -17.22
CA ASP A 175 10.58 -9.54 -16.88
C ASP A 175 11.33 -10.86 -16.93
N ASP A 176 11.38 -11.55 -15.80
CA ASP A 176 12.12 -12.81 -15.63
C ASP A 176 11.42 -13.74 -14.63
N THR A 177 12.02 -14.91 -14.36
CA THR A 177 11.41 -15.89 -13.44
C THR A 177 11.30 -15.44 -11.98
N GLN A 178 11.95 -14.33 -11.61
CA GLN A 178 12.01 -13.79 -10.24
C GLN A 178 11.32 -12.42 -10.10
N LEU A 179 11.12 -11.68 -11.19
CA LEU A 179 10.32 -10.46 -11.25
C LEU A 179 9.14 -10.67 -12.19
N ASP A 180 7.94 -10.81 -11.61
CA ASP A 180 6.69 -10.64 -12.35
C ASP A 180 6.40 -9.14 -12.47
N VAL A 181 6.71 -8.58 -13.64
CA VAL A 181 6.53 -7.15 -13.92
C VAL A 181 5.08 -6.71 -13.79
N VAL A 182 4.10 -7.59 -14.05
CA VAL A 182 2.67 -7.27 -13.92
C VAL A 182 2.31 -7.11 -12.45
N SER A 183 2.66 -8.08 -11.61
CA SER A 183 2.41 -8.02 -10.16
C SER A 183 3.15 -6.88 -9.48
N TYR A 184 4.41 -6.63 -9.85
CA TYR A 184 5.18 -5.49 -9.36
C TYR A 184 4.52 -4.16 -9.73
N THR A 185 4.12 -4.00 -10.99
CA THR A 185 3.45 -2.77 -11.46
C THR A 185 2.10 -2.57 -10.78
N ALA A 186 1.32 -3.64 -10.60
CA ALA A 186 0.03 -3.58 -9.90
C ALA A 186 0.18 -3.09 -8.45
N ARG A 187 1.18 -3.60 -7.72
CA ARG A 187 1.50 -3.12 -6.36
C ARG A 187 1.92 -1.65 -6.36
N MET A 188 2.69 -1.22 -7.36
CA MET A 188 3.08 0.19 -7.51
C MET A 188 1.87 1.09 -7.74
N THR A 189 0.95 0.68 -8.62
CA THR A 189 -0.29 1.41 -8.92
C THR A 189 -1.19 1.50 -7.68
N ALA A 190 -1.36 0.40 -6.94
CA ALA A 190 -2.15 0.40 -5.71
C ALA A 190 -1.56 1.36 -4.66
N ALA A 191 -0.24 1.32 -4.45
CA ALA A 191 0.45 2.25 -3.55
C ALA A 191 0.29 3.71 -4.00
N ARG A 192 0.29 3.97 -5.32
CA ARG A 192 0.09 5.32 -5.86
C ARG A 192 -1.32 5.86 -5.59
N LEU A 193 -2.35 5.02 -5.61
CA LEU A 193 -3.71 5.42 -5.27
C LEU A 193 -3.86 5.73 -3.79
N LEU A 194 -3.31 4.88 -2.92
CA LEU A 194 -3.25 5.14 -1.48
C LEU A 194 -2.51 6.46 -1.17
N ALA A 195 -1.44 6.74 -1.90
CA ALA A 195 -0.67 7.97 -1.79
C ALA A 195 -1.45 9.22 -2.20
N HIS A 196 -2.40 9.10 -3.14
CA HIS A 196 -3.25 10.22 -3.55
C HIS A 196 -4.24 10.62 -2.46
N GLU A 197 -4.77 9.65 -1.74
CA GLU A 197 -5.63 9.89 -0.58
C GLU A 197 -4.82 10.29 0.68
N ALA A 198 -3.49 10.18 0.67
CA ALA A 198 -2.67 10.48 1.83
C ALA A 198 -2.45 11.99 2.02
N ARG A 199 -2.51 12.45 3.27
CA ARG A 199 -2.13 13.82 3.65
C ARG A 199 -0.63 13.93 3.96
N PRO A 200 -0.02 15.12 3.80
CA PRO A 200 1.30 15.39 4.36
C PRO A 200 1.32 15.17 5.87
N ILE A 201 2.37 14.53 6.37
CA ILE A 201 2.49 14.19 7.80
C ILE A 201 3.13 15.32 8.63
N THR A 202 2.95 16.57 8.19
CA THR A 202 3.55 17.76 8.81
C THR A 202 2.59 18.53 9.71
N ASP A 203 1.28 18.28 9.61
CA ASP A 203 0.24 18.90 10.42
C ASP A 203 -0.06 18.02 11.66
N PRO A 204 0.25 18.46 12.89
CA PRO A 204 0.02 17.69 14.10
C PRO A 204 -1.46 17.66 14.52
N GLU A 205 -2.28 18.61 14.08
CA GLU A 205 -3.68 18.70 14.49
C GLU A 205 -4.62 17.99 13.50
N ARG A 206 -4.12 17.55 12.34
CA ARG A 206 -4.88 16.80 11.33
C ARG A 206 -4.18 15.50 10.91
N ILE A 207 -4.79 14.36 11.22
CA ILE A 207 -4.22 13.01 11.02
C ILE A 207 -5.16 12.16 10.19
N GLY A 208 -4.66 11.48 9.15
CA GLY A 208 -5.44 10.58 8.31
C GLY A 208 -5.35 10.92 6.82
N ALA A 209 -6.33 10.45 6.06
CA ALA A 209 -6.45 10.61 4.61
C ALA A 209 -7.25 11.87 4.23
N GLU A 210 -7.30 12.21 2.94
CA GLU A 210 -8.03 13.38 2.45
C GLU A 210 -9.52 13.30 2.81
N ARG A 211 -10.16 12.16 2.55
CA ARG A 211 -11.59 11.94 2.76
C ARG A 211 -11.96 11.32 4.11
N PHE A 212 -10.97 10.88 4.88
CA PHE A 212 -11.17 10.29 6.20
C PHE A 212 -10.05 10.74 7.14
N TYR A 213 -10.33 11.69 8.02
CA TYR A 213 -9.32 12.26 8.90
C TYR A 213 -9.85 12.63 10.27
N TYR A 214 -8.92 12.71 11.21
CA TYR A 214 -9.13 13.22 12.55
C TYR A 214 -8.58 14.63 12.65
N GLU A 215 -9.35 15.51 13.26
CA GLU A 215 -8.93 16.87 13.53
C GLU A 215 -9.09 17.17 15.02
N ARG A 216 -8.07 17.78 15.61
CA ARG A 216 -8.08 18.18 17.01
C ARG A 216 -8.45 19.66 17.13
N ASP A 217 -9.50 19.93 17.91
CA ASP A 217 -9.87 21.29 18.21
C ASP A 217 -8.84 21.94 19.16
N ALA A 218 -8.25 23.05 18.73
CA ALA A 218 -7.17 23.70 19.46
C ALA A 218 -7.59 24.27 20.83
N ARG A 219 -8.89 24.54 21.05
CA ARG A 219 -9.38 25.17 22.29
C ARG A 219 -9.76 24.13 23.35
N THR A 220 -10.40 23.06 22.92
CA THR A 220 -10.95 22.01 23.79
C THR A 220 -10.02 20.80 23.88
N GLY A 221 -9.13 20.63 22.91
CA GLY A 221 -8.25 19.48 22.78
C GLY A 221 -8.97 18.19 22.39
N GLN A 222 -10.23 18.26 21.95
CA GLN A 222 -11.02 17.09 21.56
C GLN A 222 -10.77 16.71 20.10
N TRP A 223 -10.70 15.42 19.84
CA TRP A 223 -10.58 14.86 18.49
C TRP A 223 -11.97 14.65 17.86
N THR A 224 -12.10 15.04 16.59
CA THR A 224 -13.27 14.81 15.75
C THR A 224 -12.86 14.04 14.52
N ASN A 225 -13.55 12.94 14.23
CA ASN A 225 -13.45 12.22 12.97
C ASN A 225 -14.32 12.90 11.91
N TRP A 226 -13.75 13.11 10.73
CA TRP A 226 -14.36 13.70 9.56
C TRP A 226 -14.34 12.69 8.42
N VAL A 227 -15.52 12.38 7.89
CA VAL A 227 -15.70 11.51 6.73
C VAL A 227 -16.35 12.33 5.63
N ASP A 228 -15.63 12.51 4.52
CA ASP A 228 -16.13 13.19 3.33
C ASP A 228 -16.47 12.16 2.26
N SER A 229 -17.77 12.01 2.00
CA SER A 229 -18.31 11.12 0.96
C SER A 229 -18.40 11.79 -0.41
N GLY A 230 -18.02 13.07 -0.53
CA GLY A 230 -18.18 13.88 -1.74
C GLY A 230 -19.57 14.54 -1.87
N GLU A 231 -20.62 13.95 -1.28
CA GLU A 231 -21.95 14.56 -1.20
C GLU A 231 -22.23 15.19 0.16
N GLN A 232 -21.72 14.58 1.24
CA GLN A 232 -21.88 15.03 2.62
C GLN A 232 -20.62 14.79 3.42
N THR A 233 -20.30 15.77 4.29
CA THR A 233 -19.24 15.64 5.29
C THR A 233 -19.86 15.34 6.66
N ILE A 234 -19.48 14.22 7.24
CA ILE A 234 -19.96 13.78 8.56
C ILE A 234 -18.86 14.01 9.59
N ALA A 235 -19.22 14.66 10.70
CA ALA A 235 -18.33 14.92 11.84
C ALA A 235 -18.79 14.15 13.08
N GLN A 236 -17.90 13.37 13.69
CA GLN A 236 -18.20 12.61 14.90
C GLN A 236 -17.09 12.75 15.95
N PRO A 237 -17.40 13.08 17.22
CA PRO A 237 -16.40 13.10 18.27
C PRO A 237 -15.78 11.71 18.46
N VAL A 238 -14.45 11.66 18.55
CA VAL A 238 -13.72 10.42 18.85
C VAL A 238 -13.89 10.10 20.33
N ARG A 239 -14.38 8.90 20.63
CA ARG A 239 -14.67 8.47 22.02
C ARG A 239 -13.90 7.23 22.43
N ASP A 240 -13.35 6.48 21.48
CA ASP A 240 -12.59 5.28 21.78
C ASP A 240 -11.26 5.63 22.47
N PRO A 241 -11.00 5.16 23.70
CA PRO A 241 -9.78 5.50 24.42
C PRO A 241 -8.49 5.02 23.75
N GLN A 242 -8.53 3.92 23.00
CA GLN A 242 -7.35 3.45 22.28
C GLN A 242 -7.02 4.38 21.11
N GLN A 243 -8.01 4.66 20.27
CA GLN A 243 -7.87 5.59 19.16
C GLN A 243 -7.40 6.98 19.61
N LEU A 244 -7.92 7.49 20.73
CA LEU A 244 -7.45 8.77 21.30
C LEU A 244 -5.95 8.72 21.65
N ARG A 245 -5.46 7.63 22.27
CA ARG A 245 -4.03 7.48 22.57
C ARG A 245 -3.16 7.43 21.32
N GLU A 246 -3.61 6.73 20.29
CA GLU A 246 -2.89 6.63 19.01
C GLU A 246 -2.81 7.98 18.30
N LEU A 247 -3.90 8.75 18.30
CA LEU A 247 -3.94 10.11 17.74
C LEU A 247 -3.06 11.08 18.54
N ASP A 248 -3.12 11.03 19.86
CA ASP A 248 -2.28 11.87 20.72
C ASP A 248 -0.79 11.54 20.58
N ASP A 249 -0.43 10.25 20.45
CA ASP A 249 0.95 9.83 20.20
C ASP A 249 1.45 10.30 18.83
N THR A 250 0.64 10.12 17.79
CA THR A 250 0.96 10.61 16.43
C THR A 250 1.12 12.13 16.42
N ARG A 251 0.25 12.85 17.12
CA ARG A 251 0.38 14.29 17.30
C ARG A 251 1.67 14.67 18.03
N ALA A 252 2.00 13.98 19.12
CA ALA A 252 3.23 14.22 19.88
C ALA A 252 4.47 14.03 18.98
N LEU A 253 4.51 12.95 18.20
CA LEU A 253 5.57 12.71 17.21
C LEU A 253 5.67 13.86 16.19
N ARG A 254 4.56 14.32 15.62
CA ARG A 254 4.59 15.41 14.64
C ARG A 254 5.08 16.73 15.25
N LEU A 255 4.77 17.00 16.52
CA LEU A 255 5.32 18.14 17.27
C LEU A 255 6.83 17.98 17.55
N GLU A 256 7.29 16.80 17.96
CA GLU A 256 8.72 16.49 18.12
C GLU A 256 9.48 16.75 16.81
N ARG A 257 8.92 16.32 15.68
CA ARG A 257 9.49 16.54 14.34
C ARG A 257 9.50 18.03 13.94
N GLN A 258 8.47 18.79 14.30
CA GLN A 258 8.47 20.24 14.10
C GLN A 258 9.58 20.93 14.90
N GLN A 259 9.84 20.48 16.14
CA GLN A 259 10.96 21.01 16.93
C GLN A 259 12.31 20.64 16.30
N LEU A 260 12.49 19.39 15.88
CA LEU A 260 13.73 18.95 15.21
C LEU A 260 14.00 19.74 13.92
N ARG A 261 12.96 20.11 13.17
CA ARG A 261 13.07 20.93 11.97
C ARG A 261 13.77 22.27 12.20
N GLU A 262 13.70 22.81 13.41
CA GLU A 262 14.32 24.09 13.78
C GLU A 262 15.76 23.92 14.29
N GLN A 263 16.21 22.69 14.55
CA GLN A 263 17.49 22.38 15.19
C GLN A 263 18.62 22.17 14.17
N PHE A 264 18.86 23.18 13.33
CA PHE A 264 19.98 23.15 12.40
C PHE A 264 21.33 23.11 13.12
N HIS A 265 22.27 22.34 12.58
CA HIS A 265 23.65 22.38 13.01
C HIS A 265 24.23 23.79 12.74
N PRO A 266 25.02 24.39 13.66
CA PRO A 266 25.57 25.74 13.47
C PRO A 266 26.39 25.90 12.18
N ASP A 267 27.09 24.83 11.80
CA ASP A 267 27.89 24.76 10.57
C ASP A 267 27.10 24.29 9.35
N ASP A 268 25.78 24.12 9.42
CA ASP A 268 24.98 23.90 8.23
C ASP A 268 24.93 25.20 7.38
N PRO A 269 25.46 25.19 6.13
CA PRO A 269 25.42 26.37 5.26
C PRO A 269 24.01 26.67 4.72
N TYR A 270 23.07 25.72 4.82
CA TYR A 270 21.70 25.80 4.33
C TYR A 270 20.69 26.19 5.42
N ARG A 271 21.12 26.41 6.68
CA ARG A 271 20.23 26.73 7.82
C ARG A 271 19.38 27.99 7.68
N HIS A 272 19.74 28.89 6.77
CA HIS A 272 18.98 30.11 6.48
C HIS A 272 18.13 30.00 5.21
N GLN A 273 18.13 28.84 4.57
CA GLN A 273 17.34 28.55 3.39
C GLN A 273 16.07 27.80 3.80
N PRO A 274 14.95 27.97 3.08
CA PRO A 274 13.79 27.12 3.29
C PRO A 274 14.19 25.66 3.01
N ILE A 275 13.66 24.74 3.82
CA ILE A 275 13.79 23.30 3.54
C ILE A 275 13.24 23.04 2.15
N LEU A 276 14.01 22.28 1.36
CA LEU A 276 13.66 21.99 -0.01
C LEU A 276 12.30 21.31 -0.05
N ARG A 277 11.42 21.83 -0.91
CA ARG A 277 10.22 21.10 -1.29
C ARG A 277 10.61 20.08 -2.34
N SER A 278 10.17 18.86 -2.13
CA SER A 278 10.32 17.83 -3.15
C SER A 278 9.59 18.27 -4.43
N PRO A 279 10.12 18.01 -5.64
CA PRO A 279 9.48 18.44 -6.87
C PRO A 279 8.09 17.81 -6.97
N GLN A 280 7.08 18.63 -7.25
CA GLN A 280 5.78 18.12 -7.68
C GLN A 280 5.97 17.52 -9.08
N THR A 281 5.67 16.24 -9.24
CA THR A 281 5.71 15.64 -10.57
C THR A 281 4.55 16.22 -11.41
N LEU A 282 4.72 16.44 -12.72
CA LEU A 282 3.62 16.88 -13.60
C LEU A 282 2.40 15.93 -13.56
N ALA A 283 2.60 14.67 -13.12
CA ALA A 283 1.55 13.71 -12.84
C ALA A 283 0.65 14.07 -11.65
N GLU A 284 1.03 15.04 -10.81
CA GLU A 284 0.21 15.59 -9.72
C GLU A 284 -0.77 16.67 -10.21
N ALA A 285 -0.61 17.16 -11.45
CA ALA A 285 -1.44 18.22 -12.03
C ALA A 285 -2.40 17.73 -13.13
N ASP A 286 -2.41 16.44 -13.47
CA ASP A 286 -3.18 15.89 -14.59
C ASP A 286 -4.33 14.96 -14.15
N PRO A 287 -5.57 15.46 -14.07
CA PRO A 287 -6.74 14.67 -13.71
C PRO A 287 -7.03 13.51 -14.66
N ALA A 288 -6.57 13.56 -15.91
CA ALA A 288 -6.79 12.48 -16.88
C ALA A 288 -5.98 11.22 -16.56
N ARG A 289 -4.85 11.35 -15.87
CA ARG A 289 -4.03 10.21 -15.42
C ARG A 289 -4.59 9.53 -14.19
N LEU A 290 -5.20 10.29 -13.29
CA LEU A 290 -5.92 9.77 -12.12
C LEU A 290 -7.09 8.90 -12.58
N ALA A 291 -7.90 9.40 -13.51
CA ALA A 291 -8.99 8.64 -14.10
C ALA A 291 -8.50 7.33 -14.75
N ASN A 292 -7.32 7.31 -15.39
CA ASN A 292 -6.79 6.10 -16.01
C ASN A 292 -6.21 5.10 -15.00
N ALA A 293 -5.61 5.57 -13.90
CA ALA A 293 -5.12 4.71 -12.80
C ALA A 293 -6.26 4.15 -11.95
N GLU A 294 -7.28 4.96 -11.67
CA GLU A 294 -8.54 4.54 -11.04
C GLU A 294 -9.27 3.53 -11.93
N LEU A 295 -9.30 3.74 -13.25
CA LEU A 295 -9.87 2.78 -14.21
C LEU A 295 -9.08 1.46 -14.24
N LEU A 296 -7.75 1.50 -14.12
CA LEU A 296 -6.91 0.30 -14.06
C LEU A 296 -7.07 -0.47 -12.73
N ALA A 297 -7.26 0.23 -11.61
CA ALA A 297 -7.55 -0.40 -10.32
C ALA A 297 -8.98 -0.91 -10.21
N ALA A 298 -9.96 -0.19 -10.77
CA ALA A 298 -11.33 -0.67 -10.92
C ALA A 298 -11.39 -1.93 -11.79
N ARG A 299 -10.54 -2.01 -12.82
CA ARG A 299 -10.35 -3.23 -13.62
C ARG A 299 -9.70 -4.35 -12.81
N ALA A 300 -8.72 -4.07 -11.96
CA ALA A 300 -8.10 -5.09 -11.09
C ALA A 300 -9.06 -5.67 -10.02
N SER A 301 -10.11 -4.93 -9.67
CA SER A 301 -11.19 -5.38 -8.77
C SER A 301 -12.41 -5.97 -9.51
N ASP A 302 -12.35 -6.13 -10.84
CA ASP A 302 -13.45 -6.64 -11.65
C ASP A 302 -13.37 -8.18 -11.77
N PRO A 303 -14.34 -8.95 -11.22
CA PRO A 303 -14.38 -10.41 -11.31
C PRO A 303 -14.49 -10.96 -12.74
N THR A 304 -14.80 -10.12 -13.73
CA THR A 304 -14.83 -10.53 -15.15
C THR A 304 -13.42 -10.74 -15.72
N LEU A 305 -12.37 -10.19 -15.08
CA LEU A 305 -10.99 -10.34 -15.54
C LEU A 305 -10.34 -11.64 -15.01
N PRO A 306 -9.53 -12.33 -15.83
CA PRO A 306 -8.89 -13.61 -15.45
C PRO A 306 -8.07 -13.60 -14.16
N ASP A 307 -7.47 -12.45 -13.82
CA ASP A 307 -6.52 -12.31 -12.72
C ASP A 307 -7.22 -12.03 -11.37
N HIS A 308 -8.55 -11.88 -11.35
CA HIS A 308 -9.30 -11.65 -10.11
C HIS A 308 -9.44 -12.96 -9.30
N PRO A 309 -9.24 -12.96 -7.96
CA PRO A 309 -9.39 -14.16 -7.13
C PRO A 309 -10.76 -14.85 -7.25
N ARG A 310 -11.82 -14.06 -7.52
CA ARG A 310 -13.19 -14.55 -7.75
C ARG A 310 -13.53 -14.82 -9.22
N HIS A 311 -12.58 -14.73 -10.15
CA HIS A 311 -12.84 -14.90 -11.58
C HIS A 311 -13.48 -16.26 -11.90
N ALA A 312 -12.91 -17.33 -11.36
CA ALA A 312 -13.45 -18.68 -11.55
C ALA A 312 -14.88 -18.82 -11.03
N LEU A 313 -15.18 -18.24 -9.87
CA LEU A 313 -16.52 -18.23 -9.28
C LEU A 313 -17.50 -17.42 -10.15
N HIS A 314 -17.06 -16.27 -10.67
CA HIS A 314 -17.87 -15.45 -11.57
C HIS A 314 -18.20 -16.19 -12.89
N GLN A 315 -17.20 -16.82 -13.52
CA GLN A 315 -17.40 -17.62 -14.73
C GLN A 315 -18.38 -18.78 -14.51
N GLN A 316 -18.36 -19.42 -13.34
CA GLN A 316 -19.31 -20.46 -12.97
C GLN A 316 -20.74 -19.92 -12.83
N CYS A 317 -20.91 -18.76 -12.18
CA CYS A 317 -22.21 -18.08 -12.11
C CYS A 317 -22.72 -17.70 -13.50
N VAL A 318 -21.87 -17.17 -14.38
CA VAL A 318 -22.22 -16.86 -15.78
C VAL A 318 -22.68 -18.13 -16.51
N ALA A 319 -21.91 -19.21 -16.44
CA ALA A 319 -22.27 -20.48 -17.08
C ALA A 319 -23.59 -21.07 -16.54
N GLY A 320 -23.81 -20.96 -15.23
CA GLY A 320 -25.04 -21.39 -14.57
C GLY A 320 -26.25 -20.59 -15.03
N THR A 321 -26.17 -19.27 -15.06
CA THR A 321 -27.24 -18.40 -15.55
C THR A 321 -27.52 -18.66 -17.03
N GLN A 322 -26.49 -18.82 -17.87
CA GLN A 322 -26.68 -19.15 -19.29
C GLN A 322 -27.31 -20.55 -19.51
N ALA A 323 -27.04 -21.51 -18.61
CA ALA A 323 -27.72 -22.79 -18.64
C ALA A 323 -29.21 -22.65 -18.26
N LEU A 324 -29.51 -21.81 -17.26
CA LEU A 324 -30.88 -21.49 -16.87
C LEU A 324 -31.64 -20.78 -18.01
N ASP A 325 -31.01 -19.81 -18.68
CA ASP A 325 -31.57 -19.11 -19.84
C ASP A 325 -31.98 -20.09 -20.94
N ARG A 326 -31.09 -21.03 -21.28
CA ARG A 326 -31.38 -22.08 -22.28
C ARG A 326 -32.55 -22.97 -21.86
N GLN A 327 -32.68 -23.31 -20.57
CA GLN A 327 -33.82 -24.09 -20.07
C GLN A 327 -35.14 -23.32 -20.20
N LEU A 328 -35.10 -22.00 -20.02
CA LEU A 328 -36.25 -21.11 -20.16
C LEU A 328 -36.51 -20.70 -21.62
N GLY A 329 -35.73 -21.21 -22.59
CA GLY A 329 -35.86 -20.88 -24.01
C GLY A 329 -35.50 -19.43 -24.34
N ARG A 330 -34.68 -18.78 -23.51
CA ARG A 330 -34.21 -17.40 -23.72
C ARG A 330 -32.72 -17.37 -24.05
N SER A 331 -32.30 -16.32 -24.74
CA SER A 331 -30.88 -16.02 -24.94
C SER A 331 -30.36 -15.14 -23.80
N PRO A 332 -29.08 -15.26 -23.41
CA PRO A 332 -28.48 -14.39 -22.41
C PRO A 332 -28.56 -12.92 -22.80
N ASP A 333 -28.94 -12.08 -21.83
CA ASP A 333 -29.18 -10.64 -21.99
C ASP A 333 -28.66 -9.82 -20.79
N ALA A 334 -29.03 -8.54 -20.69
CA ALA A 334 -28.61 -7.68 -19.60
C ALA A 334 -29.09 -8.16 -18.22
N ALA A 335 -30.31 -8.70 -18.12
CA ALA A 335 -30.84 -9.28 -16.88
C ALA A 335 -30.06 -10.53 -16.48
N SER A 336 -29.58 -11.30 -17.47
CA SER A 336 -28.72 -12.47 -17.27
C SER A 336 -27.34 -12.07 -16.73
N ALA A 337 -26.78 -10.96 -17.21
CA ALA A 337 -25.54 -10.39 -16.68
C ALA A 337 -25.69 -9.87 -15.23
N CYS A 338 -26.78 -9.14 -14.94
CA CYS A 338 -27.12 -8.71 -13.59
C CYS A 338 -27.27 -9.90 -12.63
N MET A 339 -27.96 -10.96 -13.08
CA MET A 339 -28.11 -12.19 -12.30
C MET A 339 -26.76 -12.84 -12.01
N ALA A 340 -25.91 -13.05 -13.02
CA ALA A 340 -24.60 -13.66 -12.81
C ALA A 340 -23.71 -12.87 -11.82
N ALA A 341 -23.71 -11.54 -11.89
CA ALA A 341 -22.97 -10.69 -10.96
C ALA A 341 -23.52 -10.77 -9.53
N SER A 342 -24.84 -10.68 -9.36
CA SER A 342 -25.51 -10.79 -8.06
C SER A 342 -25.31 -12.16 -7.41
N LEU A 343 -25.33 -13.23 -8.20
CA LEU A 343 -25.04 -14.58 -7.73
C LEU A 343 -23.57 -14.78 -7.35
N THR A 344 -22.65 -14.05 -7.97
CA THR A 344 -21.22 -14.07 -7.59
C THR A 344 -21.01 -13.46 -6.20
N ASP A 345 -21.62 -12.30 -5.94
CA ASP A 345 -21.64 -11.67 -4.60
C ASP A 345 -22.27 -12.60 -3.55
N LEU A 346 -23.47 -13.12 -3.84
CA LEU A 346 -24.19 -14.03 -2.96
C LEU A 346 -23.37 -15.27 -2.61
N ALA A 347 -22.74 -15.90 -3.60
CA ALA A 347 -21.92 -17.09 -3.42
C ALA A 347 -20.72 -16.80 -2.51
N ALA A 348 -19.98 -15.71 -2.78
CA ALA A 348 -18.83 -15.32 -1.98
C ALA A 348 -19.20 -15.03 -0.52
N ARG A 349 -20.27 -14.24 -0.30
CA ARG A 349 -20.74 -13.86 1.04
C ARG A 349 -21.33 -15.03 1.83
N SER A 350 -21.84 -16.04 1.14
CA SER A 350 -22.33 -17.28 1.75
C SER A 350 -21.22 -18.33 1.95
N GLY A 351 -19.98 -17.97 1.61
CA GLY A 351 -18.81 -18.83 1.76
C GLY A 351 -18.81 -20.05 0.82
N LEU A 352 -19.45 -19.96 -0.34
CA LEU A 352 -19.31 -20.95 -1.40
C LEU A 352 -17.96 -20.75 -2.09
N GLU A 353 -17.26 -21.84 -2.35
CA GLU A 353 -15.96 -21.83 -3.03
C GLU A 353 -16.09 -22.01 -4.54
N ARG A 354 -17.19 -22.63 -4.98
CA ARG A 354 -17.57 -22.79 -6.38
C ARG A 354 -19.09 -22.83 -6.53
N VAL A 355 -19.57 -22.60 -7.74
CA VAL A 355 -20.98 -22.78 -8.12
C VAL A 355 -21.07 -23.86 -9.18
N ASP A 356 -21.68 -24.99 -8.83
CA ASP A 356 -21.87 -26.12 -9.74
C ASP A 356 -23.21 -25.99 -10.50
N ARG A 357 -24.24 -25.39 -9.90
CA ARG A 357 -25.57 -25.20 -10.51
C ARG A 357 -26.22 -23.89 -10.07
N VAL A 358 -26.97 -23.27 -10.99
CA VAL A 358 -27.91 -22.19 -10.71
C VAL A 358 -29.32 -22.71 -10.98
N LEU A 359 -30.21 -22.61 -10.01
CA LEU A 359 -31.57 -23.17 -10.05
C LEU A 359 -32.61 -22.12 -9.67
N LEU A 360 -33.83 -22.25 -10.18
CA LEU A 360 -34.99 -21.48 -9.73
C LEU A 360 -35.82 -22.27 -8.73
N SER A 361 -36.55 -21.59 -7.86
CA SER A 361 -37.55 -22.23 -6.99
C SER A 361 -38.60 -22.96 -7.83
N GLU A 362 -38.91 -24.19 -7.46
CA GLU A 362 -40.10 -24.89 -7.95
C GLU A 362 -41.33 -24.40 -7.17
N GLY A 363 -42.49 -24.36 -7.84
CA GLY A 363 -43.73 -23.92 -7.20
C GLY A 363 -44.15 -24.88 -6.09
N GLY A 364 -44.26 -24.36 -4.85
CA GLY A 364 -44.58 -25.16 -3.67
C GLY A 364 -45.13 -24.32 -2.51
N ARG A 365 -45.21 -24.90 -1.31
CA ARG A 365 -45.77 -24.21 -0.12
C ARG A 365 -44.98 -22.98 0.35
N ASN A 366 -43.70 -22.88 -0.02
CA ASN A 366 -42.75 -21.91 0.55
C ASN A 366 -42.30 -20.82 -0.44
N ALA A 367 -42.54 -21.00 -1.74
CA ALA A 367 -42.19 -20.04 -2.79
C ALA A 367 -42.97 -20.38 -4.06
N GLN A 368 -43.29 -19.35 -4.85
CA GLN A 368 -43.80 -19.50 -6.21
C GLN A 368 -42.68 -19.99 -7.14
N ALA A 369 -43.08 -20.61 -8.25
CA ALA A 369 -42.13 -21.03 -9.27
C ALA A 369 -41.37 -19.80 -9.81
N GLY A 370 -40.05 -19.82 -9.74
CA GLY A 370 -39.19 -18.73 -10.20
C GLY A 370 -39.05 -17.52 -9.26
N GLU A 371 -39.74 -17.51 -8.11
CA GLU A 371 -39.64 -16.42 -7.12
C GLU A 371 -38.21 -16.24 -6.59
N ARG A 372 -37.46 -17.34 -6.45
CA ARG A 372 -36.09 -17.32 -5.93
C ARG A 372 -35.11 -18.02 -6.86
N VAL A 373 -33.88 -17.56 -6.81
CA VAL A 373 -32.74 -18.17 -7.50
C VAL A 373 -31.74 -18.69 -6.48
N PHE A 374 -31.15 -19.84 -6.78
CA PHE A 374 -30.27 -20.61 -5.90
C PHE A 374 -28.92 -20.82 -6.60
N VAL A 375 -27.83 -20.60 -5.88
CA VAL A 375 -26.50 -21.09 -6.23
C VAL A 375 -26.20 -22.32 -5.38
N VAL A 376 -25.76 -23.39 -6.04
CA VAL A 376 -25.51 -24.69 -5.39
C VAL A 376 -24.09 -25.15 -5.65
N GLN A 377 -23.40 -25.53 -4.59
CA GLN A 377 -22.13 -26.25 -4.58
C GLN A 377 -22.40 -27.72 -4.25
N GLY A 378 -22.01 -28.62 -5.13
CA GLY A 378 -22.24 -30.07 -5.04
C GLY A 378 -23.48 -30.56 -5.80
N ASP A 379 -23.77 -31.85 -5.65
CA ASP A 379 -25.03 -32.45 -6.14
C ASP A 379 -26.14 -32.18 -5.11
N PRO A 380 -27.30 -31.61 -5.49
CA PRO A 380 -28.43 -31.43 -4.58
C PRO A 380 -28.93 -32.71 -3.87
N LYS A 381 -28.56 -33.89 -4.38
CA LYS A 381 -28.86 -35.20 -3.76
C LYS A 381 -27.82 -35.62 -2.71
N ASP A 382 -26.68 -34.96 -2.67
CA ASP A 382 -25.63 -35.16 -1.68
C ASP A 382 -26.03 -34.45 -0.37
N PRO A 383 -26.04 -35.13 0.78
CA PRO A 383 -26.31 -34.48 2.07
C PRO A 383 -25.33 -33.33 2.39
N ASP A 384 -24.12 -33.34 1.82
CA ASP A 384 -23.09 -32.32 2.08
C ASP A 384 -23.16 -31.12 1.12
N HIS A 385 -24.18 -31.03 0.27
CA HIS A 385 -24.33 -29.89 -0.63
C HIS A 385 -24.50 -28.57 0.15
N ARG A 386 -23.91 -27.51 -0.38
CA ARG A 386 -24.05 -26.15 0.15
C ARG A 386 -24.81 -25.30 -0.85
N TRP A 387 -25.66 -24.40 -0.36
CA TRP A 387 -26.44 -23.54 -1.23
C TRP A 387 -26.71 -22.18 -0.58
N ALA A 388 -26.97 -21.20 -1.43
CA ALA A 388 -27.44 -19.88 -1.04
C ALA A 388 -28.53 -19.43 -2.02
N GLN A 389 -29.37 -18.49 -1.58
CA GLN A 389 -30.50 -18.03 -2.38
C GLN A 389 -30.73 -16.52 -2.24
N MET A 390 -31.33 -15.93 -3.26
CA MET A 390 -31.86 -14.57 -3.22
C MET A 390 -33.15 -14.46 -4.05
N PRO A 391 -33.95 -13.40 -3.88
CA PRO A 391 -35.09 -13.13 -4.74
C PRO A 391 -34.65 -12.99 -6.21
N THR A 392 -35.38 -13.62 -7.13
CA THR A 392 -35.02 -13.57 -8.56
C THR A 392 -35.13 -12.15 -9.12
N ASP A 393 -36.10 -11.37 -8.63
CA ASP A 393 -36.29 -9.96 -9.00
C ASP A 393 -35.08 -9.11 -8.58
N GLU A 394 -34.58 -9.29 -7.36
CA GLU A 394 -33.36 -8.62 -6.88
C GLU A 394 -32.15 -9.00 -7.75
N ALA A 395 -31.99 -10.29 -8.08
CA ALA A 395 -30.87 -10.79 -8.87
C ALA A 395 -30.81 -10.18 -10.28
N VAL A 396 -31.96 -10.01 -10.95
CA VAL A 396 -32.00 -9.48 -12.33
C VAL A 396 -31.98 -7.96 -12.42
N HIS A 397 -32.39 -7.27 -11.35
CA HIS A 397 -32.48 -5.80 -11.34
C HIS A 397 -31.30 -5.10 -10.66
N THR A 398 -30.51 -5.81 -9.84
CA THR A 398 -29.29 -5.24 -9.27
C THR A 398 -28.26 -4.99 -10.38
N PRO A 399 -27.79 -3.74 -10.58
CA PRO A 399 -26.77 -3.44 -11.56
C PRO A 399 -25.47 -4.20 -11.29
N VAL A 400 -24.82 -4.71 -12.34
CA VAL A 400 -23.55 -5.45 -12.26
C VAL A 400 -22.50 -4.72 -11.41
N ALA A 401 -22.32 -3.42 -11.65
CA ALA A 401 -21.36 -2.60 -10.92
C ALA A 401 -21.62 -2.61 -9.40
N GLN A 402 -22.89 -2.54 -8.98
CA GLN A 402 -23.27 -2.53 -7.57
C GLN A 402 -23.03 -3.90 -6.90
N SER A 403 -23.19 -5.01 -7.63
CA SER A 403 -22.88 -6.34 -7.10
C SER A 403 -21.37 -6.53 -6.92
N PHE A 404 -20.55 -6.02 -7.83
CA PHE A 404 -19.10 -6.10 -7.73
C PHE A 404 -18.51 -5.17 -6.67
N GLU A 405 -19.09 -3.98 -6.49
CA GLU A 405 -18.74 -3.09 -5.38
C GLU A 405 -18.95 -3.77 -4.03
N ARG A 406 -20.13 -4.37 -3.81
CA ARG A 406 -20.43 -5.15 -2.59
C ARG A 406 -19.48 -6.33 -2.38
N LEU A 407 -19.16 -7.04 -3.46
CA LEU A 407 -18.21 -8.15 -3.42
C LEU A 407 -16.81 -7.68 -3.00
N ALA A 408 -16.34 -6.56 -3.55
CA ALA A 408 -15.03 -5.99 -3.23
C ALA A 408 -14.95 -5.54 -1.77
N GLU A 409 -16.00 -4.89 -1.24
CA GLU A 409 -16.10 -4.52 0.18
C GLU A 409 -16.05 -5.77 1.08
N PHE A 410 -16.77 -6.82 0.73
CA PHE A 410 -16.77 -8.08 1.48
C PHE A 410 -15.39 -8.75 1.49
N ASP A 411 -14.74 -8.84 0.33
CA ASP A 411 -13.40 -9.44 0.23
C ASP A 411 -12.37 -8.64 1.05
N GLN A 412 -12.48 -7.31 1.08
CA GLN A 412 -11.65 -6.46 1.95
C GLN A 412 -11.88 -6.75 3.44
N GLN A 413 -13.15 -6.86 3.88
CA GLN A 413 -13.49 -7.17 5.27
C GLN A 413 -13.00 -8.58 5.69
N GLN A 414 -13.14 -9.57 4.82
CA GLN A 414 -12.64 -10.93 5.04
C GLN A 414 -11.12 -10.95 5.22
N ALA A 415 -10.38 -10.23 4.36
CA ALA A 415 -8.93 -10.13 4.49
C ALA A 415 -8.49 -9.53 5.84
N LEU A 416 -9.20 -8.50 6.31
CA LEU A 416 -8.95 -7.88 7.63
C LEU A 416 -9.26 -8.86 8.78
N ALA A 417 -10.38 -9.58 8.71
CA ALA A 417 -10.79 -10.53 9.75
C ALA A 417 -9.86 -11.74 9.85
N GLN A 418 -9.41 -12.29 8.72
CA GLN A 418 -8.44 -13.39 8.67
C GLN A 418 -7.09 -12.96 9.28
N THR A 419 -6.66 -11.73 9.01
CA THR A 419 -5.44 -11.15 9.59
C THR A 419 -5.56 -11.06 11.12
N GLN A 420 -6.70 -10.62 11.65
CA GLN A 420 -6.94 -10.56 13.10
C GLN A 420 -6.98 -11.95 13.76
N GLN A 421 -7.62 -12.94 13.11
CA GLN A 421 -7.68 -14.30 13.63
C GLN A 421 -6.31 -14.99 13.65
N ALA A 422 -5.50 -14.79 12.61
CA ALA A 422 -4.14 -15.31 12.55
C ALA A 422 -3.25 -14.72 13.67
N ALA A 423 -3.36 -13.41 13.93
CA ALA A 423 -2.65 -12.76 15.03
C ALA A 423 -3.06 -13.33 16.41
N MET A 424 -4.35 -13.54 16.64
CA MET A 424 -4.85 -14.09 17.92
C MET A 424 -4.42 -15.55 18.13
N GLN A 425 -4.35 -16.36 17.07
CA GLN A 425 -3.83 -17.74 17.15
C GLN A 425 -2.33 -17.79 17.45
N GLN A 426 -1.55 -16.87 16.89
CA GLN A 426 -0.12 -16.74 17.18
C GLN A 426 0.13 -16.33 18.64
N GLU A 427 -0.65 -15.41 19.20
CA GLU A 427 -0.56 -15.03 20.62
C GLU A 427 -0.86 -16.22 21.55
N VAL A 428 -1.90 -17.02 21.24
CA VAL A 428 -2.26 -18.20 22.03
C VAL A 428 -1.15 -19.27 21.96
N GLN A 429 -0.54 -19.49 20.79
CA GLN A 429 0.57 -20.41 20.64
C GLN A 429 1.83 -19.93 21.38
N GLN A 430 2.15 -18.63 21.34
CA GLN A 430 3.27 -18.07 22.10
C GLN A 430 3.06 -18.20 23.60
N GLN A 431 1.85 -17.93 24.11
CA GLN A 431 1.54 -18.12 25.53
C GLN A 431 1.61 -19.59 25.97
N GLN A 432 1.22 -20.53 25.11
CA GLN A 432 1.36 -21.96 25.39
C GLN A 432 2.83 -22.41 25.38
N ALA A 433 3.65 -21.93 24.43
CA ALA A 433 5.08 -22.22 24.37
C ALA A 433 5.82 -21.66 25.61
N GLN A 434 5.47 -20.45 26.06
CA GLN A 434 6.03 -19.84 27.27
C GLN A 434 5.63 -20.61 28.54
N ARG A 435 4.39 -21.11 28.63
CA ARG A 435 3.96 -21.96 29.75
C ARG A 435 4.66 -23.32 29.79
N GLN A 436 4.93 -23.94 28.64
CA GLN A 436 5.65 -25.22 28.58
C GLN A 436 7.15 -25.06 28.88
N GLY A 437 7.77 -23.96 28.44
CA GLY A 437 9.16 -23.63 28.81
C GLY A 437 9.34 -23.36 30.31
N ALA A 438 8.36 -22.73 30.96
CA ALA A 438 8.41 -22.47 32.40
C ALA A 438 8.28 -23.73 33.29
N VAL A 439 7.67 -24.81 32.79
CA VAL A 439 7.58 -26.10 33.51
C VAL A 439 8.85 -26.92 33.34
N ALA A 440 9.53 -26.83 32.20
CA ALA A 440 10.80 -27.54 31.95
C ALA A 440 12.01 -27.00 32.74
N ILE A 441 11.95 -25.76 33.23
CA ILE A 441 13.01 -25.13 34.03
C ILE A 441 12.88 -25.44 35.54
N ARG A 442 11.82 -26.14 35.96
CA ARG A 442 11.51 -26.41 37.38
C ARG A 442 11.75 -27.87 37.84
N ILE A 443 12.43 -28.70 37.05
CA ILE A 443 12.77 -30.10 37.42
C ILE A 443 14.26 -30.23 37.69
#